data_AF-A0A7X1NSY5-F1
#
_entry.id   AF-A0A7X1NSY5-F1
#
_cell.length_a   1.000
_cell.length_b   1.000
_cell.length_c   1.000
_cell.angle_alpha   90.00
_cell.angle_beta   90.00
_cell.angle_gamma   90.00
#
_symmetry.space_group_name_H-M   'P 1'
#
loop_
_entity.id
_entity.type
_entity.pdbx_description
1 polymer ?
#
loop_
_entity_poly.entity_id
_entity_poly.type
_entity_poly.pdbx_seq_one_letter_code
_entity_poly.pdbx_strand_id
1 'polypeptide(L)' 'MEPPVVIVPAGLRGDWLDPRNDARPAVPELLDAIPDPHLLPRLVGPRVGSVRNNGPELIDPLPGDVTADADQQTLL' A
#
# COMPACT_ATOMS: atom_id res chain seq x y z
N MET A 1 16.83 -0.53 -9.93
CA MET A 1 15.47 0.02 -10.07
C MET A 1 14.59 -0.77 -9.12
N GLU A 2 14.00 -0.12 -8.13
CA GLU A 2 12.98 -0.74 -7.29
C GLU A 2 11.71 -0.95 -8.12
N PRO A 3 11.02 -2.11 -8.02
CA PRO A 3 9.76 -2.30 -8.73
C PRO A 3 8.69 -1.32 -8.19
N PRO A 4 7.80 -0.80 -9.05
CA PRO A 4 6.71 0.06 -8.59
C PRO A 4 5.77 -0.72 -7.68
N VAL A 5 5.35 -0.09 -6.58
CA VAL A 5 4.26 -0.60 -5.73
C VAL A 5 2.96 -0.39 -6.48
N VAL A 6 2.23 -1.46 -6.77
CA VAL A 6 0.90 -1.39 -7.41
C VAL A 6 -0.18 -1.55 -6.35
N ILE A 7 -1.00 -0.50 -6.17
CA ILE A 7 -2.21 -0.55 -5.33
C ILE A 7 -3.42 -0.39 -6.23
N VAL A 8 -4.17 -1.47 -6.40
CA VAL A 8 -5.35 -1.49 -7.27
C VAL A 8 -6.50 -0.73 -6.59
N PRO A 9 -7.01 0.36 -7.20
CA PRO A 9 -8.19 1.07 -6.69
C PRO A 9 -9.43 0.17 -6.68
N ALA A 10 -10.36 0.42 -5.75
CA ALA A 10 -11.57 -0.40 -5.62
C ALA A 10 -12.37 -0.52 -6.93
N GLY A 11 -12.41 0.55 -7.74
CA GLY A 11 -13.11 0.58 -9.02
C GLY A 11 -12.48 -0.30 -10.11
N LEU A 12 -11.18 -0.59 -10.02
CA LEU A 12 -10.45 -1.44 -10.98
C LEU A 12 -10.29 -2.89 -10.49
N ARG A 13 -10.77 -3.22 -9.29
CA ARG A 13 -10.60 -4.55 -8.70
C ARG A 13 -11.28 -5.66 -9.51
N GLY A 14 -12.42 -5.36 -10.15
CA GLY A 14 -13.12 -6.32 -11.00
C GLY A 14 -12.28 -6.71 -12.22
N ASP A 15 -11.80 -5.71 -12.95
CA ASP A 15 -10.94 -5.88 -14.13
C ASP A 15 -9.62 -6.58 -13.76
N TRP A 16 -9.05 -6.25 -12.59
CA TRP A 16 -7.84 -6.91 -12.08
C TRP A 16 -8.02 -8.40 -11.77
N LEU A 17 -9.22 -8.81 -11.36
CA LEU A 17 -9.51 -10.19 -10.96
C LEU A 17 -10.23 -11.00 -12.05
N ASP A 18 -10.55 -10.42 -13.22
CA ASP A 18 -11.18 -11.16 -14.31
C ASP A 18 -10.15 -12.10 -14.97
N PRO A 19 -10.30 -13.44 -14.86
CA PRO A 19 -9.37 -14.38 -15.48
C PRO A 19 -9.37 -14.32 -17.01
N ARG A 20 -10.30 -13.61 -17.63
CA ARG A 20 -10.35 -13.37 -19.08
C ARG A 20 -9.41 -12.25 -19.53
N ASN A 21 -8.84 -11.48 -18.61
CA ASN A 21 -7.85 -10.44 -18.89
C ASN A 21 -6.42 -11.03 -18.95
N ASP A 22 -6.24 -12.12 -19.70
CA ASP A 22 -4.99 -12.88 -19.82
C ASP A 22 -4.13 -12.48 -21.04
N ALA A 23 -4.64 -11.58 -21.87
CA ALA A 23 -3.93 -11.08 -23.04
C ALA A 23 -2.75 -10.18 -22.63
N ARG A 24 -1.56 -10.45 -23.17
CA ARG A 24 -0.33 -9.64 -22.96
C ARG A 24 -0.51 -8.12 -23.05
N PRO A 25 -1.30 -7.55 -24.00
CA PRO A 25 -1.50 -6.10 -24.06
C PRO A 25 -2.48 -5.54 -23.02
N ALA A 26 -3.40 -6.37 -22.47
CA ALA A 26 -4.42 -5.90 -21.53
C ALA A 26 -3.84 -5.56 -20.14
N VAL A 27 -2.77 -6.25 -19.72
CA VAL A 27 -2.13 -6.03 -18.41
C VAL A 27 -1.40 -4.67 -18.34
N PRO A 28 -0.57 -4.26 -19.33
CA PRO A 28 0.00 -2.91 -19.36
C PRO A 28 -1.06 -1.79 -19.33
N GLU A 29 -2.13 -1.91 -20.13
CA GLU A 29 -3.20 -0.91 -20.16
C GLU A 29 -3.90 -0.77 -18.79
N LEU A 30 -4.10 -1.90 -18.10
CA LEU A 30 -4.67 -1.89 -16.75
C LEU A 30 -3.71 -1.26 -15.72
N LEU A 31 -2.40 -1.46 -15.86
CA LEU A 31 -1.39 -0.83 -15.01
C LEU A 31 -1.32 0.68 -15.26
N ASP A 32 -1.38 1.12 -16.52
CA ASP A 32 -1.35 2.55 -16.89
C ASP A 32 -2.59 3.29 -16.37
N ALA A 33 -3.70 2.58 -16.13
CA ALA A 33 -4.92 3.14 -15.53
C ALA A 33 -4.86 3.27 -13.99
N ILE A 34 -3.89 2.63 -13.33
CA ILE A 34 -3.73 2.71 -11.87
C ILE A 34 -2.94 3.98 -11.53
N PRO A 35 -3.49 4.88 -10.68
CA PRO A 35 -2.77 6.08 -10.25
C PRO A 35 -1.59 5.72 -9.33
N ASP A 36 -0.58 6.58 -9.31
CA ASP A 36 0.54 6.46 -8.37
C ASP A 36 0.02 6.49 -6.91
N PRO A 37 0.40 5.50 -6.07
CA PRO A 37 -0.09 5.45 -4.70
C PRO A 37 0.63 6.45 -3.80
N HIS A 38 -0.12 7.25 -3.05
CA HIS A 38 0.40 8.10 -2.00
C HIS A 38 0.36 7.33 -0.65
N LEU A 39 1.51 6.78 -0.24
CA LEU A 39 1.65 6.00 0.99
C LEU A 39 2.43 6.75 2.05
N LEU A 40 1.98 6.64 3.30
CA LEU A 40 2.65 7.19 4.48
C LEU A 40 3.15 6.03 5.35
N PRO A 41 4.44 5.65 5.23
CA PRO A 41 5.02 4.62 6.09
C PRO A 41 5.14 5.12 7.53
N ARG A 42 5.14 4.19 8.48
CA ARG A 42 5.32 4.46 9.92
C ARG A 42 6.15 3.37 10.57
N LEU A 43 6.92 3.74 11.58
CA LEU A 43 7.76 2.84 12.36
C LEU A 43 6.90 2.03 13.32
N VAL A 44 7.16 0.73 13.40
CA VAL A 44 6.49 -0.21 14.31
C VAL A 44 7.52 -0.99 15.13
N GLY A 45 7.07 -1.67 16.18
CA GLY A 45 7.96 -2.44 17.05
C GLY A 45 8.58 -3.68 16.37
N PRO A 46 9.76 -4.15 16.84
CA PRO A 46 10.48 -5.27 16.23
C PRO A 46 9.77 -6.62 16.34
N ARG A 47 8.70 -6.71 17.15
CA ARG A 47 7.86 -7.90 17.28
C ARG A 47 7.27 -8.35 15.93
N VAL A 48 7.03 -7.42 15.00
CA VAL A 48 6.52 -7.74 13.65
C VAL A 48 7.47 -8.65 12.86
N GLY A 49 8.77 -8.65 13.19
CA GLY A 49 9.77 -9.49 12.52
C GLY A 49 9.63 -11.00 12.77
N SER A 50 8.77 -11.40 13.73
CA SER A 50 8.47 -12.82 13.96
C SER A 50 7.10 -13.20 13.43
N VAL A 51 7.06 -14.10 12.45
CA VAL A 51 5.82 -14.66 11.86
C VAL A 51 4.94 -15.43 12.85
N ARG A 52 5.42 -15.70 14.07
CA ARG A 52 4.62 -16.33 15.13
C ARG A 52 3.68 -15.33 15.82
N ASN A 53 3.91 -14.03 15.66
CA ASN A 53 3.08 -12.99 16.22
C ASN A 53 1.99 -12.62 15.20
N ASN A 54 0.74 -12.49 15.66
CA ASN A 54 -0.38 -12.06 14.82
C ASN A 54 -1.39 -11.17 15.60
N GLY A 55 -0.89 -10.46 16.60
CA GLY A 55 -1.70 -9.56 17.40
C GLY A 55 -1.92 -8.21 16.70
N PRO A 56 -3.03 -7.51 16.98
CA PRO A 56 -3.31 -6.19 16.39
C PRO A 56 -2.24 -5.15 16.73
N GLU A 57 -1.53 -5.31 17.86
CA GLU A 57 -0.49 -4.40 18.33
C GLU A 57 0.76 -4.35 17.43
N LEU A 58 0.90 -5.31 16.50
CA LEU A 58 2.06 -5.37 15.60
C LEU A 58 2.10 -4.22 14.60
N ILE A 59 0.97 -3.59 14.38
CA ILE A 59 0.86 -2.37 13.60
C ILE A 59 0.73 -1.16 14.51
N ASP A 60 1.00 -1.20 15.81
CA ASP A 60 0.99 0.02 16.60
C ASP A 60 2.25 0.87 16.29
N PRO A 61 2.13 2.20 16.16
CA PRO A 61 3.29 3.06 15.98
C PRO A 61 4.28 2.91 17.12
N LEU A 62 5.57 2.98 16.82
CA LEU A 62 6.60 3.06 17.84
C LEU A 62 6.46 4.41 18.59
N PRO A 63 6.60 4.45 19.93
CA PRO A 63 6.60 5.71 20.67
C PRO A 63 7.64 6.69 20.10
N GLY A 64 7.20 7.90 19.75
CA GLY A 64 8.06 8.94 19.17
C GLY A 64 8.17 8.94 17.64
N ASP A 65 7.43 8.08 16.94
CA ASP A 65 7.24 8.20 15.50
C ASP A 65 6.28 9.37 15.18
N VAL A 66 6.83 10.56 14.94
CA VAL A 66 6.08 11.83 14.69
C VAL A 66 5.77 12.03 13.20
N THR A 67 6.07 11.05 12.34
CA THR A 67 5.97 11.18 10.89
C THR A 67 4.54 11.42 10.38
N ALA A 68 3.51 11.32 11.24
CA ALA A 68 2.11 11.59 10.91
C ALA A 68 1.55 12.94 11.39
N ASP A 69 2.17 13.65 12.34
CA ASP A 69 1.51 14.79 13.03
C ASP A 69 1.99 16.19 12.61
N ALA A 70 3.15 16.36 11.96
CA ALA A 70 3.72 17.70 11.78
C ALA A 70 3.39 18.39 10.43
N ASP A 71 3.26 17.65 9.32
CA ASP A 71 3.24 18.29 7.98
C ASP A 71 1.89 18.22 7.24
N GLN A 72 0.92 17.45 7.73
CA GLN A 72 -0.38 17.29 7.04
C GLN A 72 -1.55 18.07 7.66
N GLN A 73 -1.34 18.70 8.83
CA GLN A 73 -2.38 19.50 9.50
C GLN A 73 -2.41 20.98 9.06
N THR A 74 -1.57 21.40 8.10
CA THR A 74 -1.53 22.78 7.55
C THR A 74 -2.30 22.95 6.23
N LEU A 75 -3.13 21.98 5.82
CA LEU A 75 -4.04 22.18 4.68
C LEU A 75 -5.48 21.76 5.03
N LEU A 76 -6.07 22.50 5.95
CA LEU A 76 -7.52 22.67 6.11
C LEU A 76 -7.89 24.11 5.73
#